data_AF-A0A969BSW4-F1
#
_entry.id   AF-A0A969BSW4-F1
#
_cell.length_a   1.000
_cell.length_b   1.000
_cell.length_c   1.000
_cell.angle_alpha   90.00
_cell.angle_beta   90.00
_cell.angle_gamma   90.00
#
_symmetry.space_group_name_H-M   'P 1'
#
loop_
_entity.id
_entity.type
_entity.pdbx_description
1 polymer ?
#
loop_
_entity_poly.entity_id
_entity_poly.type
_entity_poly.pdbx_seq_one_letter_code
_entity_poly.pdbx_strand_id
1 'polypeptide(L)'
;MQGLVSGAERKNGWQMAEEVGDAAPDKTQRLLYQAKWEADEARDELQAYVKEELGEEDGIGIVDETGFIKKGDKSAGVERQYTGTAGKIENSQVGTFLGYASGRGHTLIDRRLFVPEKWIEDEQRRAQAKIPTEIKQQTKPEQAREMLEQAWARGVPMKWVTGDEIYGNAPRLRDAVANSGRLYVFAVSSNTPMWTRRPKTRQPRAKTGGRPQKHVQLAVGAPTHCTVAEAVATWPSTHWHRIAISAGEKGPIAYDWAAVRMVERVDTLPGRDSWLLVRRSISDPQELAFYLSNANADTSLETLARIASQRYKIEQCFEEAKGETGLDHYEVRYFHSWYRHITLSMMAHAWLTVTRAQAHERELALAHKHKKTMPTTTLHP
;
A
#
# COMPACT_ATOMS: atom_id res chain seq x y z
N MET A 1 7.72 18.83 14.50
CA MET A 1 8.84 18.13 13.85
C MET A 1 9.95 17.81 14.82
N GLN A 2 10.63 18.79 15.43
CA GLN A 2 11.72 18.54 16.40
C GLN A 2 11.35 17.54 17.50
N GLY A 3 10.20 17.71 18.18
CA GLY A 3 9.73 16.76 19.19
C GLY A 3 9.38 15.35 18.64
N LEU A 4 9.05 15.22 17.35
CA LEU A 4 8.75 13.91 16.74
C LEU A 4 10.03 13.14 16.38
N VAL A 5 11.12 13.84 16.07
CA VAL A 5 12.44 13.24 15.75
C VAL A 5 13.39 13.24 16.95
N SER A 6 12.92 13.62 18.14
CA SER A 6 13.72 13.72 19.36
C SER A 6 14.04 12.35 19.98
N GLY A 7 14.73 12.35 21.11
CA GLY A 7 14.96 11.15 21.92
C GLY A 7 13.78 10.70 22.79
N ALA A 8 12.65 11.43 22.81
CA ALA A 8 11.51 11.09 23.68
C ALA A 8 11.01 9.65 23.47
N GLU A 9 10.83 8.93 24.58
CA GLU A 9 10.34 7.54 24.59
C GLU A 9 8.96 7.41 23.93
N ARG A 10 8.04 8.34 24.22
CA ARG A 10 6.69 8.39 23.64
C ARG A 10 6.43 9.76 23.03
N LYS A 11 6.05 9.79 21.75
CA LYS A 11 5.75 11.05 21.03
C LYS A 11 4.34 11.55 21.31
N ASN A 12 3.99 11.72 22.59
CA ASN A 12 2.75 12.33 23.04
C ASN A 12 2.95 13.83 23.30
N GLY A 13 1.86 14.58 23.52
CA GLY A 13 1.94 16.04 23.65
C GLY A 13 2.80 16.54 24.81
N TRP A 14 2.94 15.76 25.89
CA TRP A 14 3.73 16.12 27.07
C TRP A 14 5.23 15.91 26.83
N GLN A 15 5.64 14.69 26.51
CA GLN A 15 7.05 14.38 26.34
C GLN A 15 7.65 15.13 25.14
N MET A 16 6.87 15.34 24.07
CA MET A 16 7.33 16.19 22.97
C MET A 16 7.51 17.66 23.39
N ALA A 17 6.68 18.18 24.29
CA ALA A 17 6.82 19.55 24.80
C ALA A 17 8.07 19.69 25.68
N GLU A 18 8.33 18.73 26.57
CA GLU A 18 9.53 18.70 27.40
C GLU A 18 10.82 18.67 26.57
N GLU A 19 10.87 17.82 25.53
CA GLU A 19 12.03 17.73 24.62
C GLU A 19 12.31 19.02 23.85
N VAL A 20 11.28 19.79 23.50
CA VAL A 20 11.46 21.07 22.80
C VAL A 20 11.61 22.26 23.76
N GLY A 21 11.66 22.01 25.07
CA GLY A 21 11.86 23.02 26.11
C GLY A 21 10.60 23.82 26.48
N ASP A 22 9.41 23.33 26.14
CA ASP A 22 8.16 23.94 26.55
C ASP A 22 7.79 23.53 27.98
N ALA A 23 7.38 24.50 28.80
CA ALA A 23 7.00 24.27 30.20
C ALA A 23 5.68 23.48 30.37
N ALA A 24 4.88 23.39 29.31
CA ALA A 24 3.57 22.74 29.34
C ALA A 24 3.18 22.24 27.92
N PRO A 25 2.32 21.22 27.81
CA PRO A 25 1.97 20.61 26.52
C PRO A 25 1.06 21.47 25.64
N ASP A 26 0.57 22.60 26.16
CA ASP A 26 -0.48 23.41 25.54
C ASP A 26 -0.15 23.82 24.10
N LYS A 27 1.11 24.17 23.81
CA LYS A 27 1.52 24.56 22.45
C LYS A 27 1.43 23.39 21.48
N THR A 28 2.01 22.25 21.85
CA THR A 28 1.97 21.01 21.07
C THR A 28 0.56 20.50 20.87
N GLN A 29 -0.26 20.53 21.92
CA GLN A 29 -1.66 20.13 21.83
C GLN A 29 -2.42 21.13 20.93
N ARG A 30 -2.27 22.44 21.15
CA ARG A 30 -2.96 23.49 20.37
C ARG A 30 -2.70 23.34 18.88
N LEU A 31 -1.49 22.97 18.47
CA LEU A 31 -1.17 22.68 17.08
C LEU A 31 -2.10 21.61 16.47
N LEU A 32 -2.42 20.57 17.24
CA LEU A 32 -3.26 19.46 16.77
C LEU A 32 -4.76 19.76 16.87
N TYR A 33 -5.24 20.38 17.95
CA TYR A 33 -6.69 20.51 18.18
C TYR A 33 -7.30 21.88 17.84
N GLN A 34 -6.51 22.96 17.85
CA GLN A 34 -7.02 24.35 17.82
C GLN A 34 -6.42 25.24 16.72
N ALA A 35 -5.14 25.06 16.40
CA ALA A 35 -4.47 25.88 15.39
C ALA A 35 -5.16 25.74 14.03
N LYS A 36 -5.08 26.79 13.20
CA LYS A 36 -5.65 26.81 11.85
C LYS A 36 -4.56 26.49 10.83
N TRP A 37 -4.50 25.23 10.41
CA TRP A 37 -3.69 24.76 9.30
C TRP A 37 -4.33 23.49 8.74
N GLU A 38 -4.11 23.26 7.45
CA GLU A 38 -4.71 22.17 6.70
C GLU A 38 -3.77 20.97 6.62
N ALA A 39 -4.22 19.85 7.18
CA ALA A 39 -3.41 18.62 7.19
C ALA A 39 -3.17 18.08 5.78
N ASP A 40 -4.13 18.28 4.88
CA ASP A 40 -4.03 17.83 3.49
C ASP A 40 -3.05 18.67 2.68
N GLU A 41 -2.94 19.98 2.93
CA GLU A 41 -1.89 20.82 2.33
C GLU A 41 -0.50 20.35 2.80
N ALA A 42 -0.33 20.03 4.08
CA ALA A 42 0.94 19.46 4.57
C ALA A 42 1.25 18.07 3.98
N ARG A 43 0.23 17.26 3.67
CA ARG A 43 0.40 15.99 2.93
C ARG A 43 0.80 16.25 1.49
N ASP A 44 0.30 17.30 0.87
CA ASP A 44 0.68 17.68 -0.49
C ASP A 44 2.15 18.11 -0.55
N GLU A 45 2.63 18.87 0.45
CA GLU A 45 4.05 19.21 0.63
C GLU A 45 4.91 17.95 0.85
N LEU A 46 4.43 16.99 1.65
CA LEU A 46 5.10 15.69 1.80
C LEU A 46 5.21 14.95 0.46
N GLN A 47 4.16 14.94 -0.36
CA GLN A 47 4.22 14.33 -1.70
C GLN A 47 5.22 15.03 -2.61
N ALA A 48 5.31 16.36 -2.56
CA ALA A 48 6.29 17.13 -3.31
C ALA A 48 7.73 16.78 -2.87
N TYR A 49 7.99 16.74 -1.56
CA TYR A 49 9.28 16.37 -1.00
C TYR A 49 9.71 14.94 -1.40
N VAL A 50 8.80 13.97 -1.29
CA VAL A 50 9.09 12.58 -1.67
C VAL A 50 9.33 12.43 -3.17
N LYS A 51 8.58 13.18 -4.00
CA LYS A 51 8.79 13.22 -5.44
C LYS A 51 10.18 13.75 -5.79
N GLU A 52 10.67 14.76 -5.09
CA GLU A 52 11.99 15.35 -5.34
C GLU A 52 13.12 14.41 -4.90
N GLU A 53 13.04 13.88 -3.67
CA GLU A 53 14.14 13.15 -3.05
C GLU A 53 14.18 11.67 -3.48
N LEU A 54 13.01 11.01 -3.51
CA LEU A 54 12.89 9.56 -3.73
C LEU A 54 12.29 9.20 -5.09
N GLY A 55 11.81 10.18 -5.86
CA GLY A 55 11.06 9.96 -7.09
C GLY A 55 11.84 9.25 -8.19
N GLU A 56 11.33 8.11 -8.65
CA GLU A 56 11.84 7.38 -9.81
C GLU A 56 10.70 6.97 -10.75
N GLU A 57 10.96 6.90 -12.05
CA GLU A 57 9.92 6.60 -13.06
C GLU A 57 9.24 5.24 -12.79
N ASP A 58 9.99 4.24 -12.33
CA ASP A 58 9.47 2.93 -11.97
C ASP A 58 9.03 2.81 -10.50
N GLY A 59 8.86 3.94 -9.81
CA GLY A 59 8.37 4.02 -8.44
C GLY A 59 7.05 3.27 -8.20
N ILE A 60 6.86 2.84 -6.96
CA ILE A 60 5.87 1.84 -6.58
C ILE A 60 4.99 2.41 -5.47
N GLY A 61 3.68 2.49 -5.75
CA GLY A 61 2.65 2.76 -4.75
C GLY A 61 2.29 1.50 -4.00
N ILE A 62 2.25 1.57 -2.69
CA ILE A 62 1.88 0.43 -1.86
C ILE A 62 0.67 0.84 -1.03
N VAL A 63 -0.43 0.14 -1.14
CA VAL A 63 -1.64 0.41 -0.33
C VAL A 63 -1.80 -0.66 0.72
N ASP A 64 -1.97 -0.23 1.96
CA ASP A 64 -2.14 -1.09 3.13
C ASP A 64 -2.80 -0.31 4.27
N GLU A 65 -3.18 -1.01 5.33
CA GLU A 65 -3.72 -0.39 6.53
C GLU A 65 -2.91 -0.70 7.77
N THR A 66 -2.99 0.21 8.74
CA THR A 66 -2.58 -0.09 10.11
C THR A 66 -3.67 0.32 11.10
N GLY A 67 -3.84 -0.50 12.12
CA GLY A 67 -4.74 -0.22 13.23
C GLY A 67 -4.01 0.41 14.42
N PHE A 68 -4.71 1.30 15.12
CA PHE A 68 -4.29 2.01 16.32
C PHE A 68 -5.22 1.61 17.46
N ILE A 69 -4.71 0.83 18.42
CA ILE A 69 -5.51 0.34 19.56
C ILE A 69 -5.94 1.54 20.42
N LYS A 70 -7.21 1.56 20.81
CA LYS A 70 -7.77 2.62 21.66
C LYS A 70 -8.57 2.03 22.82
N LYS A 71 -8.59 2.75 23.94
CA LYS A 71 -9.47 2.50 25.07
C LYS A 71 -10.63 3.50 25.02
N GLY A 72 -11.87 3.02 25.04
CA GLY A 72 -13.09 3.83 24.96
C GLY A 72 -13.63 4.05 23.54
N ASP A 73 -14.69 4.85 23.43
CA ASP A 73 -15.56 4.97 22.25
C ASP A 73 -15.58 6.37 21.60
N LYS A 74 -14.84 7.33 22.18
CA LYS A 74 -14.90 8.77 21.82
C LYS A 74 -13.92 9.23 20.73
N SER A 75 -12.97 8.39 20.32
CA SER A 75 -11.99 8.77 19.28
C SER A 75 -12.59 8.55 17.90
N ALA A 76 -12.49 9.52 16.99
CA ALA A 76 -13.09 9.46 15.66
C ALA A 76 -12.82 8.11 14.95
N GLY A 77 -13.86 7.44 14.47
CA GLY A 77 -13.73 6.17 13.75
C GLY A 77 -13.31 4.96 14.60
N VAL A 78 -13.24 5.08 15.94
CA VAL A 78 -12.93 3.92 16.80
C VAL A 78 -14.09 2.94 16.82
N GLU A 79 -13.80 1.67 16.55
CA GLU A 79 -14.75 0.57 16.66
C GLU A 79 -14.01 -0.76 16.88
N ARG A 80 -14.74 -1.80 17.31
CA ARG A 80 -14.25 -3.18 17.30
C ARG A 80 -14.15 -3.67 15.86
N GLN A 81 -12.93 -3.71 15.34
CA GLN A 81 -12.64 -4.15 13.99
C GLN A 81 -11.33 -4.94 13.96
N TYR A 82 -11.14 -5.75 12.92
CA TYR A 82 -9.88 -6.47 12.76
C TYR A 82 -8.74 -5.46 12.55
N THR A 83 -7.69 -5.60 13.35
CA THR A 83 -6.48 -4.79 13.25
C THR A 83 -5.29 -5.71 13.02
N GLY A 84 -4.57 -5.48 11.92
CA GLY A 84 -3.33 -6.22 11.62
C GLY A 84 -2.33 -6.14 12.77
N THR A 85 -2.24 -4.98 13.44
CA THR A 85 -1.33 -4.76 14.58
C THR A 85 -1.59 -5.72 15.75
N ALA A 86 -2.85 -6.11 16.02
CA ALA A 86 -3.17 -7.01 17.14
C ALA A 86 -3.46 -8.46 16.70
N GLY A 87 -3.49 -8.73 15.38
CA GLY A 87 -3.85 -10.04 14.81
C GLY A 87 -5.28 -10.50 15.14
N LYS A 88 -6.13 -9.61 15.66
CA LYS A 88 -7.47 -9.95 16.17
C LYS A 88 -8.42 -8.75 16.11
N ILE A 89 -9.70 -9.00 16.39
CA ILE A 89 -10.71 -7.95 16.52
C ILE A 89 -10.51 -7.22 17.84
N GLU A 90 -10.10 -5.97 17.76
CA GLU A 90 -9.91 -5.08 18.91
C GLU A 90 -10.55 -3.71 18.67
N ASN A 91 -10.81 -3.00 19.76
CA ASN A 91 -11.24 -1.62 19.70
C ASN A 91 -10.09 -0.75 19.17
N SER A 92 -10.23 -0.28 17.94
CA SER A 92 -9.15 0.42 17.23
C SER A 92 -9.68 1.44 16.23
N GLN A 93 -8.86 2.44 15.94
CA GLN A 93 -8.98 3.23 14.71
C GLN A 93 -8.17 2.54 13.62
N VAL A 94 -8.62 2.56 12.38
CA VAL A 94 -7.88 2.01 11.23
C VAL A 94 -7.59 3.12 10.24
N GLY A 95 -6.33 3.28 9.86
CA GLY A 95 -5.94 4.17 8.77
C GLY A 95 -5.57 3.37 7.54
N THR A 96 -6.11 3.76 6.40
CA THR A 96 -5.66 3.34 5.07
C THR A 96 -4.51 4.26 4.67
N PHE A 97 -3.38 3.71 4.24
CA PHE A 97 -2.19 4.47 3.89
C PHE A 97 -1.74 4.17 2.47
N LEU A 98 -1.11 5.17 1.85
CA LEU A 98 -0.36 5.01 0.62
C LEU A 98 1.13 5.17 0.96
N GLY A 99 1.88 4.09 0.81
CA GLY A 99 3.34 4.08 0.80
C GLY A 99 3.89 4.34 -0.60
N TYR A 100 5.11 4.85 -0.65
CA TYR A 100 5.92 5.02 -1.85
C TYR A 100 7.24 4.28 -1.66
N ALA A 101 7.67 3.52 -2.67
CA ALA A 101 8.96 2.85 -2.68
C ALA A 101 9.65 3.00 -4.03
N SER A 102 10.97 3.19 -3.99
CA SER A 102 11.87 3.24 -5.14
C SER A 102 13.23 2.65 -4.77
N GLY A 103 14.19 2.67 -5.70
CA GLY A 103 15.57 2.29 -5.40
C GLY A 103 16.24 3.21 -4.37
N ARG A 104 15.69 4.41 -4.15
CA ARG A 104 16.25 5.43 -3.23
C ARG A 104 15.73 5.33 -1.80
N GLY A 105 14.64 4.60 -1.57
CA GLY A 105 14.04 4.49 -0.25
C GLY A 105 12.54 4.21 -0.29
N HIS A 106 11.92 4.24 0.87
CA HIS A 106 10.49 3.98 1.02
C HIS A 106 9.91 4.77 2.19
N THR A 107 8.70 5.31 2.04
CA THR A 107 8.03 6.10 3.08
C THR A 107 6.51 6.17 2.85
N LEU A 108 5.77 6.79 3.77
CA LEU A 108 4.33 7.03 3.65
C LEU A 108 4.07 8.39 2.98
N ILE A 109 3.14 8.45 2.03
CA ILE A 109 2.83 9.66 1.24
C ILE A 109 1.36 10.10 1.30
N ASP A 110 0.46 9.23 1.78
CA ASP A 110 -0.93 9.60 2.06
C ASP A 110 -1.57 8.72 3.14
N ARG A 111 -2.71 9.18 3.65
CA ARG A 111 -3.44 8.65 4.80
C ARG A 111 -4.92 9.00 4.71
N ARG A 112 -5.78 8.05 5.02
CA ARG A 112 -7.23 8.24 5.23
C ARG A 112 -7.67 7.46 6.45
N LEU A 113 -8.40 8.11 7.34
CA LEU A 113 -9.06 7.42 8.45
C LEU A 113 -10.23 6.62 7.90
N PHE A 114 -10.30 5.33 8.19
CA PHE A 114 -11.49 4.53 7.94
C PHE A 114 -12.55 4.87 8.99
N VAL A 115 -13.67 5.44 8.55
CA VAL A 115 -14.80 5.81 9.41
C VAL A 115 -15.92 4.78 9.22
N PRO A 116 -16.19 3.91 10.22
CA PRO A 116 -17.26 2.91 10.12
C PRO A 116 -18.64 3.53 9.92
N GLU A 117 -19.56 2.79 9.29
CA GLU A 117 -20.93 3.25 8.99
C GLU A 117 -21.68 3.75 10.22
N LYS A 118 -21.54 3.07 11.37
CA LYS A 118 -22.16 3.47 12.64
C LYS A 118 -21.73 4.85 13.13
N TRP A 119 -20.55 5.34 12.74
CA TRP A 119 -20.12 6.71 13.04
C TRP A 119 -20.79 7.75 12.14
N ILE A 120 -21.14 7.36 10.91
CA ILE A 120 -21.81 8.23 9.94
C ILE A 120 -23.28 8.38 10.30
N GLU A 121 -23.92 7.31 10.79
CA GLU A 121 -25.33 7.25 11.19
C GLU A 121 -25.62 7.93 12.56
N ASP A 122 -24.63 7.95 13.47
CA ASP A 122 -24.77 8.59 14.79
C ASP A 122 -24.33 10.06 14.73
N GLU A 123 -25.27 10.96 14.46
CA GLU A 123 -25.03 12.41 14.35
C GLU A 123 -24.38 13.01 15.61
N GLN A 124 -24.79 12.55 16.80
CA GLN A 124 -24.29 13.08 18.05
C GLN A 124 -22.82 12.68 18.26
N ARG A 125 -22.51 11.40 18.06
CA ARG A 125 -21.14 10.87 18.18
C ARG A 125 -20.22 11.48 17.13
N ARG A 126 -20.71 11.60 15.90
CA ARG A 126 -20.04 12.29 14.78
C ARG A 126 -19.67 13.73 15.14
N ALA A 127 -20.63 14.50 15.65
CA ALA A 127 -20.41 15.90 16.05
C ALA A 127 -19.41 16.01 17.21
N GLN A 128 -19.50 15.13 18.22
CA GLN A 128 -18.55 15.11 19.34
C GLN A 128 -17.11 14.85 18.91
N ALA A 129 -16.89 13.98 17.92
CA ALA A 129 -15.57 13.72 17.36
C ALA A 129 -15.17 14.70 16.23
N LYS A 130 -16.03 15.66 15.91
CA LYS A 130 -15.84 16.66 14.84
C LYS A 130 -15.57 16.04 13.47
N ILE A 131 -16.25 14.95 13.15
CA ILE A 131 -16.21 14.35 11.81
C ILE A 131 -17.10 15.23 10.90
N PRO A 132 -16.53 15.86 9.85
CA PRO A 132 -17.29 16.74 8.96
C PRO A 132 -18.47 16.03 8.28
N THR A 133 -19.59 16.73 8.01
CA THR A 133 -20.84 16.13 7.48
C THR A 133 -20.72 15.62 6.03
N GLU A 134 -19.75 16.15 5.29
CA GLU A 134 -19.39 15.74 3.94
C GLU A 134 -18.71 14.37 3.87
N ILE A 135 -18.13 13.87 4.98
CA ILE A 135 -17.54 12.54 5.04
C ILE A 135 -18.65 11.50 4.91
N LYS A 136 -18.58 10.68 3.86
CA LYS A 136 -19.51 9.57 3.64
C LYS A 136 -18.85 8.26 3.98
N GLN A 137 -19.66 7.20 4.12
CA GLN A 137 -19.12 5.85 4.17
C GLN A 137 -18.30 5.58 2.91
N GLN A 138 -17.11 5.05 3.11
CA GLN A 138 -16.17 4.76 2.03
C GLN A 138 -15.38 3.51 2.41
N THR A 139 -15.24 2.59 1.47
CA THR A 139 -14.44 1.39 1.65
C THR A 139 -12.94 1.72 1.58
N LYS A 140 -12.09 0.87 2.18
CA LYS A 140 -10.63 1.05 2.12
C LYS A 140 -10.09 1.04 0.68
N PRO A 141 -10.56 0.17 -0.25
CA PRO A 141 -10.16 0.26 -1.66
C PRO A 141 -10.60 1.56 -2.36
N GLU A 142 -11.74 2.15 -1.97
CA GLU A 142 -12.15 3.46 -2.49
C GLU A 142 -11.26 4.58 -1.95
N GLN A 143 -10.86 4.53 -0.68
CA GLN A 143 -9.85 5.44 -0.10
C GLN A 143 -8.51 5.32 -0.84
N ALA A 144 -8.03 4.10 -1.05
CA ALA A 144 -6.81 3.83 -1.80
C ALA A 144 -6.88 4.37 -3.23
N ARG A 145 -7.99 4.14 -3.94
CA ARG A 145 -8.22 4.68 -5.29
C ARG A 145 -8.06 6.21 -5.31
N GLU A 146 -8.71 6.91 -4.40
CA GLU A 146 -8.65 8.36 -4.33
C GLU A 146 -7.26 8.88 -3.96
N MET A 147 -6.54 8.22 -3.04
CA MET A 147 -5.16 8.57 -2.71
C MET A 147 -4.23 8.41 -3.93
N LEU A 148 -4.37 7.32 -4.69
CA LEU A 148 -3.59 7.06 -5.91
C LEU A 148 -3.89 8.09 -7.00
N GLU A 149 -5.16 8.34 -7.30
CA GLU A 149 -5.60 9.33 -8.30
C GLU A 149 -5.07 10.73 -7.98
N GLN A 150 -5.15 11.13 -6.70
CA GLN A 150 -4.63 12.41 -6.24
C GLN A 150 -3.10 12.50 -6.34
N ALA A 151 -2.36 11.45 -5.97
CA ALA A 151 -0.91 11.42 -6.09
C ALA A 151 -0.46 11.52 -7.56
N TRP A 152 -1.13 10.80 -8.47
CA TRP A 152 -0.85 10.90 -9.90
C TRP A 152 -1.20 12.26 -10.49
N ALA A 153 -2.32 12.87 -10.07
CA ALA A 153 -2.70 14.21 -10.50
C ALA A 153 -1.65 15.27 -10.10
N ARG A 154 -0.94 15.07 -8.97
CA ARG A 154 0.21 15.90 -8.54
C ARG A 154 1.54 15.49 -9.19
N GLY A 155 1.53 14.48 -10.04
CA GLY A 155 2.70 14.02 -10.78
C GLY A 155 3.73 13.29 -9.92
N VAL A 156 3.31 12.59 -8.86
CA VAL A 156 4.18 11.65 -8.15
C VAL A 156 4.54 10.49 -9.09
N PRO A 157 5.83 10.21 -9.35
CA PRO A 157 6.25 9.22 -10.34
C PRO A 157 6.06 7.80 -9.78
N MET A 158 4.94 7.19 -10.12
CA MET A 158 4.48 5.92 -9.57
C MET A 158 3.87 5.07 -10.68
N LYS A 159 4.72 4.28 -11.33
CA LYS A 159 4.35 3.41 -12.46
C LYS A 159 3.66 2.14 -12.02
N TRP A 160 4.03 1.61 -10.85
CA TRP A 160 3.49 0.38 -10.31
C TRP A 160 2.66 0.64 -9.05
N VAL A 161 1.67 -0.22 -8.81
CA VAL A 161 0.90 -0.27 -7.57
C VAL A 161 0.84 -1.71 -7.05
N THR A 162 0.99 -1.90 -5.74
CA THR A 162 0.79 -3.19 -5.06
C THR A 162 0.02 -3.00 -3.77
N GLY A 163 -0.49 -4.10 -3.23
CA GLY A 163 -1.33 -4.14 -2.03
C GLY A 163 -1.79 -5.56 -1.77
N ASP A 164 -2.37 -5.77 -0.60
CA ASP A 164 -2.86 -7.07 -0.17
C ASP A 164 -4.17 -7.49 -0.87
N GLU A 165 -4.76 -8.59 -0.38
CA GLU A 165 -6.00 -9.15 -0.91
C GLU A 165 -7.21 -8.21 -0.78
N ILE A 166 -7.26 -7.31 0.21
CA ILE A 166 -8.37 -6.34 0.35
C ILE A 166 -8.41 -5.45 -0.90
N TYR A 167 -7.25 -5.03 -1.38
CA TYR A 167 -7.10 -4.16 -2.54
C TYR A 167 -7.17 -4.94 -3.86
N GLY A 168 -6.53 -6.10 -3.94
CA GLY A 168 -6.55 -6.89 -5.17
C GLY A 168 -7.89 -7.53 -5.49
N ASN A 169 -8.67 -7.88 -4.47
CA ASN A 169 -10.03 -8.38 -4.66
C ASN A 169 -11.04 -7.26 -4.97
N ALA A 170 -10.60 -6.01 -5.15
CA ALA A 170 -11.45 -4.88 -5.56
C ALA A 170 -11.27 -4.55 -7.06
N PRO A 171 -12.12 -5.06 -7.96
CA PRO A 171 -11.96 -4.86 -9.41
C PRO A 171 -11.96 -3.38 -9.81
N ARG A 172 -12.79 -2.55 -9.16
CA ARG A 172 -12.85 -1.11 -9.43
C ARG A 172 -11.54 -0.38 -9.14
N LEU A 173 -10.78 -0.80 -8.12
CA LEU A 173 -9.45 -0.27 -7.86
C LEU A 173 -8.48 -0.69 -8.97
N ARG A 174 -8.47 -1.99 -9.33
CA ARG A 174 -7.64 -2.52 -10.42
C ARG A 174 -7.97 -1.89 -11.79
N ASP A 175 -9.22 -1.54 -12.02
CA ASP A 175 -9.68 -0.78 -13.19
C ASP A 175 -9.17 0.66 -13.16
N ALA A 176 -9.28 1.35 -12.02
CA ALA A 176 -8.79 2.72 -11.88
C ALA A 176 -7.27 2.84 -12.09
N VAL A 177 -6.47 1.90 -11.56
CA VAL A 177 -5.02 1.87 -11.81
C VAL A 177 -4.73 1.70 -13.30
N ALA A 178 -5.39 0.74 -13.96
CA ALA A 178 -5.17 0.47 -15.38
C ALA A 178 -5.63 1.63 -16.29
N ASN A 179 -6.78 2.24 -15.99
CA ASN A 179 -7.32 3.37 -16.74
C ASN A 179 -6.46 4.63 -16.60
N SER A 180 -5.68 4.73 -15.51
CA SER A 180 -4.68 5.78 -15.30
C SER A 180 -3.37 5.52 -16.06
N GLY A 181 -3.31 4.46 -16.88
CA GLY A 181 -2.11 4.05 -17.63
C GLY A 181 -1.00 3.48 -16.74
N ARG A 182 -1.34 3.05 -15.52
CA ARG A 182 -0.39 2.48 -14.55
C ARG A 182 -0.53 0.97 -14.46
N LEU A 183 0.52 0.35 -13.94
CA LEU A 183 0.60 -1.09 -13.78
C LEU A 183 0.35 -1.47 -12.32
N TYR A 184 -0.15 -2.67 -12.08
CA TYR A 184 -0.28 -3.21 -10.73
C TYR A 184 0.24 -4.63 -10.63
N VAL A 185 0.61 -5.03 -9.43
CA VAL A 185 0.68 -6.42 -8.99
C VAL A 185 0.01 -6.50 -7.64
N PHE A 186 -1.25 -6.96 -7.57
CA PHE A 186 -2.01 -7.03 -6.33
C PHE A 186 -2.16 -8.48 -5.88
N ALA A 187 -2.05 -8.75 -4.58
CA ALA A 187 -2.42 -10.05 -4.02
C ALA A 187 -3.93 -10.27 -4.18
N VAL A 188 -4.35 -11.49 -4.48
CA VAL A 188 -5.76 -11.85 -4.64
C VAL A 188 -6.06 -13.17 -3.93
N SER A 189 -7.33 -13.39 -3.63
CA SER A 189 -7.76 -14.65 -3.01
C SER A 189 -7.51 -15.84 -3.92
N SER A 190 -7.17 -16.99 -3.34
CA SER A 190 -7.06 -18.29 -4.00
C SER A 190 -8.33 -18.71 -4.78
N ASN A 191 -9.49 -18.17 -4.37
CA ASN A 191 -10.79 -18.42 -4.99
C ASN A 191 -11.13 -17.45 -6.14
N THR A 192 -10.20 -16.56 -6.52
CA THR A 192 -10.43 -15.60 -7.60
C THR A 192 -10.77 -16.33 -8.90
N PRO A 193 -11.94 -16.07 -9.52
CA PRO A 193 -12.36 -16.80 -10.70
C PRO A 193 -11.71 -16.26 -11.98
N MET A 194 -11.15 -17.15 -12.78
CA MET A 194 -10.49 -16.84 -14.05
C MET A 194 -10.73 -17.91 -15.11
N TRP A 195 -10.50 -17.57 -16.37
CA TRP A 195 -10.38 -18.53 -17.45
C TRP A 195 -8.92 -18.71 -17.87
N THR A 196 -8.51 -19.96 -18.10
CA THR A 196 -7.20 -20.30 -18.68
C THR A 196 -7.06 -19.85 -20.13
N ARG A 197 -8.18 -19.68 -20.84
CA ARG A 197 -8.24 -19.18 -22.22
C ARG A 197 -9.46 -18.29 -22.39
N ARG A 198 -9.35 -17.23 -23.19
CA ARG A 198 -10.46 -16.29 -23.45
C ARG A 198 -11.70 -17.03 -24.02
N PRO A 199 -12.84 -17.09 -23.31
CA PRO A 199 -14.05 -17.65 -23.87
C PRO A 199 -14.60 -16.74 -24.98
N LYS A 200 -15.17 -17.35 -26.02
CA LYS A 200 -15.87 -16.61 -27.08
C LYS A 200 -17.19 -16.06 -26.54
N THR A 201 -17.56 -14.84 -26.95
CA THR A 201 -18.84 -14.23 -26.64
C THR A 201 -19.72 -14.16 -27.89
N ARG A 202 -21.04 -14.10 -27.69
CA ARG A 202 -22.04 -13.91 -28.74
C ARG A 202 -22.81 -12.63 -28.48
N GLN A 203 -22.88 -11.76 -29.49
CA GLN A 203 -23.75 -10.60 -29.45
C GLN A 203 -25.22 -11.03 -29.46
N PRO A 204 -26.10 -10.32 -28.74
CA PRO A 204 -27.53 -10.56 -28.82
C PRO A 204 -28.02 -10.34 -30.26
N ARG A 205 -28.79 -11.29 -30.79
CA ARG A 205 -29.45 -11.13 -32.09
C ARG A 205 -30.82 -10.50 -31.90
N ALA A 206 -31.19 -9.58 -32.78
CA ALA A 206 -32.56 -9.10 -32.89
C ALA A 206 -33.48 -10.30 -33.15
N LYS A 207 -34.51 -10.48 -32.31
CA LYS A 207 -35.56 -11.49 -32.51
C LYS A 207 -36.78 -10.81 -33.13
N THR A 208 -37.36 -11.44 -34.15
CA THR A 208 -38.69 -11.12 -34.65
C THR A 208 -39.71 -11.84 -33.76
N GLY A 209 -40.18 -11.16 -32.71
CA GLY A 209 -41.15 -11.68 -31.72
C GLY A 209 -40.53 -12.08 -30.37
N GLY A 210 -41.19 -11.68 -29.27
CA GLY A 210 -40.72 -11.84 -27.88
C GLY A 210 -39.87 -10.67 -27.36
N ARG A 211 -39.53 -10.66 -26.07
CA ARG A 211 -38.69 -9.60 -25.46
C ARG A 211 -37.27 -9.66 -26.08
N PRO A 212 -36.76 -8.56 -26.67
CA PRO A 212 -35.43 -8.56 -27.28
C PRO A 212 -34.36 -8.90 -26.26
N GLN A 213 -33.44 -9.79 -26.63
CA GLN A 213 -32.26 -10.06 -25.82
C GLN A 213 -31.31 -8.87 -25.99
N LYS A 214 -30.90 -8.20 -24.90
CA LYS A 214 -30.10 -6.95 -24.97
C LYS A 214 -28.64 -7.08 -24.53
N HIS A 215 -28.27 -8.20 -23.91
CA HIS A 215 -26.95 -8.36 -23.29
C HIS A 215 -26.10 -9.41 -23.99
N VAL A 216 -24.79 -9.15 -24.05
CA VAL A 216 -23.76 -10.11 -24.51
C VAL A 216 -23.76 -11.33 -23.61
N GLN A 217 -23.55 -12.51 -24.20
CA GLN A 217 -23.46 -13.77 -23.47
C GLN A 217 -22.23 -14.57 -23.92
N LEU A 218 -21.85 -15.56 -23.13
CA LEU A 218 -20.88 -16.57 -23.59
C LEU A 218 -21.47 -17.35 -24.77
N ALA A 219 -20.61 -17.71 -25.72
CA ALA A 219 -20.98 -18.62 -26.79
C ALA A 219 -21.30 -20.02 -26.22
N VAL A 220 -22.17 -20.76 -26.88
CA VAL A 220 -22.43 -22.17 -26.54
C VAL A 220 -21.11 -22.95 -26.67
N GLY A 221 -20.78 -23.73 -25.63
CA GLY A 221 -19.51 -24.47 -25.57
C GLY A 221 -18.30 -23.62 -25.16
N ALA A 222 -18.50 -22.39 -24.66
CA ALA A 222 -17.42 -21.64 -24.04
C ALA A 222 -16.83 -22.41 -22.85
N PRO A 223 -15.50 -22.33 -22.62
CA PRO A 223 -14.85 -23.00 -21.50
C PRO A 223 -15.42 -22.51 -20.16
N THR A 224 -15.48 -23.42 -19.19
CA THR A 224 -15.77 -23.07 -17.80
C THR A 224 -14.60 -22.28 -17.20
N HIS A 225 -14.91 -21.34 -16.32
CA HIS A 225 -13.88 -20.72 -15.49
C HIS A 225 -13.48 -21.69 -14.37
N CYS A 226 -12.36 -21.43 -13.74
CA CYS A 226 -11.89 -22.10 -12.53
C CYS A 226 -11.38 -21.03 -11.55
N THR A 227 -11.11 -21.42 -10.31
CA THR A 227 -10.36 -20.56 -9.40
C THR A 227 -8.88 -20.53 -9.77
N VAL A 228 -8.14 -19.53 -9.30
CA VAL A 228 -6.68 -19.48 -9.49
C VAL A 228 -5.98 -20.66 -8.80
N ALA A 229 -6.47 -21.12 -7.65
CA ALA A 229 -5.94 -22.30 -6.97
C ALA A 229 -6.14 -23.59 -7.79
N GLU A 230 -7.34 -23.79 -8.34
CA GLU A 230 -7.63 -24.94 -9.22
C GLU A 230 -6.74 -24.95 -10.46
N ALA A 231 -6.51 -23.77 -11.07
CA ALA A 231 -5.62 -23.65 -12.22
C ALA A 231 -4.19 -24.09 -11.86
N VAL A 232 -3.67 -23.59 -10.73
CA VAL A 232 -2.28 -23.80 -10.29
C VAL A 232 -2.01 -25.23 -9.83
N ALA A 233 -3.01 -25.90 -9.26
CA ALA A 233 -2.91 -27.31 -8.86
C ALA A 233 -2.54 -28.25 -10.03
N THR A 234 -2.76 -27.83 -11.28
CA THR A 234 -2.44 -28.59 -12.49
C THR A 234 -1.08 -28.26 -13.11
N TRP A 235 -0.34 -27.29 -12.55
CA TRP A 235 0.92 -26.84 -13.15
C TRP A 235 2.07 -27.82 -12.90
N PRO A 236 2.87 -28.15 -13.93
CA PRO A 236 4.06 -28.97 -13.75
C PRO A 236 5.14 -28.22 -12.95
N SER A 237 6.05 -28.97 -12.33
CA SER A 237 7.19 -28.41 -11.57
C SER A 237 8.04 -27.44 -12.41
N THR A 238 8.11 -27.66 -13.72
CA THR A 238 8.83 -26.82 -14.70
C THR A 238 8.27 -25.41 -14.88
N HIS A 239 7.05 -25.12 -14.42
CA HIS A 239 6.52 -23.75 -14.43
C HIS A 239 7.19 -22.86 -13.37
N TRP A 240 7.77 -23.46 -12.34
CA TRP A 240 8.28 -22.75 -11.17
C TRP A 240 9.76 -22.40 -11.35
N HIS A 241 10.07 -21.14 -11.08
CA HIS A 241 11.41 -20.57 -11.19
C HIS A 241 11.79 -19.96 -9.83
N ARG A 242 12.99 -20.29 -9.34
CA ARG A 242 13.50 -19.71 -8.10
C ARG A 242 14.00 -18.30 -8.33
N ILE A 243 13.48 -17.34 -7.57
CA ILE A 243 13.87 -15.93 -7.67
C ILE A 243 14.28 -15.43 -6.29
N ALA A 244 15.49 -14.89 -6.21
CA ALA A 244 15.98 -14.16 -5.04
C ALA A 244 15.51 -12.70 -5.12
N ILE A 245 14.83 -12.23 -4.08
CA ILE A 245 14.17 -10.91 -4.05
C ILE A 245 15.00 -9.87 -3.29
N SER A 246 15.75 -10.29 -2.27
CA SER A 246 16.64 -9.41 -1.50
C SER A 246 17.82 -10.20 -0.91
N ALA A 247 18.91 -9.51 -0.60
CA ALA A 247 19.95 -10.02 0.29
C ALA A 247 19.52 -9.73 1.74
N GLY A 248 18.91 -10.69 2.44
CA GLY A 248 18.55 -10.53 3.85
C GLY A 248 19.77 -10.66 4.76
N GLU A 249 19.67 -10.17 6.00
CA GLU A 249 20.71 -10.32 7.04
C GLU A 249 21.01 -11.80 7.36
N LYS A 250 20.06 -12.71 7.09
CA LYS A 250 20.18 -14.17 7.23
C LYS A 250 20.45 -14.90 5.90
N GLY A 251 20.80 -14.16 4.84
CA GLY A 251 20.95 -14.67 3.48
C GLY A 251 19.82 -14.23 2.55
N PRO A 252 19.93 -14.50 1.23
CA PRO A 252 18.96 -14.02 0.26
C PRO A 252 17.57 -14.62 0.49
N ILE A 253 16.55 -13.76 0.57
CA ILE A 253 15.15 -14.21 0.63
C ILE A 253 14.74 -14.64 -0.77
N ALA A 254 14.56 -15.94 -0.96
CA ALA A 254 14.16 -16.52 -2.23
C ALA A 254 12.83 -17.26 -2.09
N TYR A 255 12.04 -17.21 -3.17
CA TYR A 255 10.81 -17.97 -3.33
C TYR A 255 10.78 -18.64 -4.70
N ASP A 256 9.98 -19.68 -4.85
CA ASP A 256 9.64 -20.22 -6.16
C ASP A 256 8.45 -19.42 -6.70
N TRP A 257 8.57 -18.92 -7.93
CA TRP A 257 7.57 -18.12 -8.61
C TRP A 257 7.15 -18.76 -9.94
N ALA A 258 5.89 -18.57 -10.31
CA ALA A 258 5.38 -18.92 -11.63
C ALA A 258 4.41 -17.83 -12.10
N ALA A 259 4.31 -17.60 -13.41
CA ALA A 259 3.29 -16.73 -13.96
C ALA A 259 2.76 -17.24 -15.30
N VAL A 260 1.47 -17.04 -15.53
CA VAL A 260 0.80 -17.36 -16.80
C VAL A 260 -0.20 -16.27 -17.14
N ARG A 261 -0.53 -16.14 -18.43
CA ARG A 261 -1.62 -15.26 -18.88
C ARG A 261 -2.96 -15.97 -18.71
N MET A 262 -3.90 -15.31 -18.05
CA MET A 262 -5.28 -15.77 -17.86
C MET A 262 -6.25 -14.62 -18.14
N VAL A 263 -7.53 -14.95 -18.21
CA VAL A 263 -8.60 -13.98 -18.46
C VAL A 263 -9.44 -13.83 -17.22
N GLU A 264 -9.57 -12.59 -16.75
CA GLU A 264 -10.38 -12.29 -15.58
C GLU A 264 -11.87 -12.52 -15.84
N ARG A 265 -12.59 -12.94 -14.79
CA ARG A 265 -14.04 -13.01 -14.79
C ARG A 265 -14.67 -11.73 -14.26
N VAL A 266 -15.42 -11.06 -15.12
CA VAL A 266 -16.28 -9.92 -14.77
C VAL A 266 -17.72 -10.38 -14.96
N ASP A 267 -18.43 -10.58 -13.84
CA ASP A 267 -19.76 -11.19 -13.78
C ASP A 267 -19.83 -12.56 -14.47
N THR A 268 -20.26 -12.59 -15.73
CA THR A 268 -20.40 -13.80 -16.55
C THR A 268 -19.60 -13.73 -17.84
N LEU A 269 -18.83 -12.66 -18.04
CA LEU A 269 -18.16 -12.33 -19.29
C LEU A 269 -16.63 -12.24 -19.10
N PRO A 270 -15.86 -12.48 -20.18
CA PRO A 270 -14.42 -12.30 -20.15
C PRO A 270 -14.04 -10.83 -20.02
N GLY A 271 -13.29 -10.52 -18.96
CA GLY A 271 -12.69 -9.22 -18.72
C GLY A 271 -11.35 -9.06 -19.44
N ARG A 272 -10.40 -8.44 -18.77
CA ARG A 272 -9.02 -8.24 -19.26
C ARG A 272 -8.21 -9.53 -19.28
N ASP A 273 -7.24 -9.59 -20.19
CA ASP A 273 -6.14 -10.54 -20.08
C ASP A 273 -5.17 -10.01 -19.01
N SER A 274 -4.88 -10.82 -18.01
CA SER A 274 -4.01 -10.48 -16.88
C SER A 274 -2.97 -11.56 -16.67
N TRP A 275 -1.84 -11.19 -16.09
CA TRP A 275 -0.95 -12.17 -15.48
C TRP A 275 -1.59 -12.70 -14.20
N LEU A 276 -1.65 -14.03 -14.06
CA LEU A 276 -1.70 -14.70 -12.77
C LEU A 276 -0.27 -15.01 -12.37
N LEU A 277 0.20 -14.45 -11.26
CA LEU A 277 1.46 -14.80 -10.64
C LEU A 277 1.17 -15.64 -9.39
N VAL A 278 2.07 -16.56 -9.09
CA VAL A 278 2.01 -17.36 -7.87
C VAL A 278 3.38 -17.40 -7.23
N ARG A 279 3.41 -17.13 -5.94
CA ARG A 279 4.58 -17.34 -5.08
C ARG A 279 4.31 -18.56 -4.22
N ARG A 280 5.30 -19.42 -4.04
CA ARG A 280 5.27 -20.46 -3.01
C ARG A 280 6.52 -20.45 -2.15
N SER A 281 6.37 -20.87 -0.89
CA SER A 281 7.52 -21.09 0.00
C SER A 281 8.40 -22.22 -0.52
N ILE A 282 9.73 -22.08 -0.31
CA ILE A 282 10.69 -23.13 -0.66
C ILE A 282 10.60 -24.29 0.33
N SER A 283 10.38 -23.98 1.63
CA SER A 283 10.30 -24.99 2.68
C SER A 283 8.92 -25.64 2.76
N ASP A 284 7.87 -24.90 2.41
CA ASP A 284 6.50 -25.42 2.34
C ASP A 284 5.83 -25.04 1.01
N PRO A 285 5.97 -25.89 -0.04
CA PRO A 285 5.38 -25.61 -1.35
C PRO A 285 3.84 -25.50 -1.38
N GLN A 286 3.14 -25.85 -0.29
CA GLN A 286 1.68 -25.69 -0.18
C GLN A 286 1.29 -24.25 0.24
N GLU A 287 2.23 -23.48 0.79
CA GLU A 287 2.01 -22.09 1.16
C GLU A 287 2.07 -21.20 -0.10
N LEU A 288 0.90 -21.05 -0.74
CA LEU A 288 0.74 -20.26 -1.97
C LEU A 288 0.21 -18.86 -1.69
N ALA A 289 0.79 -17.86 -2.37
CA ALA A 289 0.21 -16.53 -2.50
C ALA A 289 -0.04 -16.23 -3.98
N PHE A 290 -1.22 -15.70 -4.30
CA PHE A 290 -1.67 -15.44 -5.67
C PHE A 290 -1.71 -13.94 -5.93
N TYR A 291 -1.32 -13.52 -7.13
CA TYR A 291 -1.35 -12.12 -7.53
C TYR A 291 -1.90 -11.97 -8.95
N LEU A 292 -2.57 -10.85 -9.19
CA LEU A 292 -2.94 -10.42 -10.54
C LEU A 292 -2.13 -9.21 -10.96
N SER A 293 -1.80 -9.14 -12.26
CA SER A 293 -1.15 -7.97 -12.85
C SER A 293 -1.70 -7.65 -14.24
N ASN A 294 -1.90 -6.35 -14.51
CA ASN A 294 -2.21 -5.83 -15.86
C ASN A 294 -0.95 -5.51 -16.69
N ALA A 295 0.24 -5.91 -16.25
CA ALA A 295 1.47 -5.68 -16.99
C ALA A 295 1.42 -6.28 -18.40
N ASN A 296 2.23 -5.72 -19.30
CA ASN A 296 2.37 -6.19 -20.67
C ASN A 296 2.82 -7.65 -20.72
N ALA A 297 2.53 -8.32 -21.84
CA ALA A 297 2.82 -9.74 -22.02
C ALA A 297 4.33 -10.06 -22.14
N ASP A 298 5.16 -9.05 -22.36
CA ASP A 298 6.63 -9.12 -22.43
C ASP A 298 7.31 -8.81 -21.08
N THR A 299 6.56 -8.40 -20.05
CA THR A 299 7.11 -8.16 -18.71
C THR A 299 7.66 -9.46 -18.13
N SER A 300 8.91 -9.43 -17.67
CA SER A 300 9.59 -10.61 -17.13
C SER A 300 9.01 -11.06 -15.77
N LEU A 301 9.15 -12.36 -15.47
CA LEU A 301 8.72 -12.93 -14.19
C LEU A 301 9.48 -12.30 -13.02
N GLU A 302 10.77 -11.98 -13.19
CA GLU A 302 11.60 -11.33 -12.18
C GLU A 302 11.09 -9.93 -11.83
N THR A 303 10.67 -9.16 -12.85
CA THR A 303 10.08 -7.83 -12.62
C THR A 303 8.79 -7.97 -11.83
N LEU A 304 7.90 -8.85 -12.27
CA LEU A 304 6.62 -9.12 -11.63
C LEU A 304 6.79 -9.58 -10.17
N ALA A 305 7.70 -10.53 -9.91
CA ALA A 305 8.03 -11.02 -8.58
C ALA A 305 8.65 -9.92 -7.68
N ARG A 306 9.53 -9.08 -8.24
CA ARG A 306 10.10 -7.93 -7.53
C ARG A 306 9.02 -6.97 -7.06
N ILE A 307 8.07 -6.60 -7.92
CA ILE A 307 6.97 -5.68 -7.57
C ILE A 307 6.02 -6.31 -6.56
N ALA A 308 5.61 -7.57 -6.76
CA ALA A 308 4.77 -8.31 -5.82
C ALA A 308 5.38 -8.33 -4.40
N SER A 309 6.70 -8.45 -4.35
CA SER A 309 7.43 -8.52 -3.09
C SER A 309 7.70 -7.15 -2.45
N GLN A 310 7.27 -6.02 -3.01
CA GLN A 310 7.49 -4.72 -2.35
C GLN A 310 6.51 -4.43 -1.21
N ARG A 311 5.46 -5.25 -1.01
CA ARG A 311 4.47 -5.00 0.04
C ARG A 311 5.10 -4.84 1.42
N TYR A 312 6.14 -5.61 1.76
CA TYR A 312 6.80 -5.51 3.08
C TYR A 312 7.37 -4.11 3.36
N LYS A 313 7.65 -3.29 2.34
CA LYS A 313 8.16 -1.93 2.52
C LYS A 313 7.17 -1.04 3.28
N ILE A 314 5.87 -1.21 3.12
CA ILE A 314 4.91 -0.40 3.89
C ILE A 314 4.78 -0.90 5.33
N GLU A 315 4.93 -2.21 5.56
CA GLU A 315 4.99 -2.77 6.92
C GLU A 315 6.20 -2.21 7.66
N GLN A 316 7.37 -2.19 6.99
CA GLN A 316 8.58 -1.53 7.50
C GLN A 316 8.34 -0.05 7.79
N CYS A 317 7.68 0.70 6.90
CA CYS A 317 7.30 2.09 7.18
C CYS A 317 6.41 2.22 8.42
N PHE A 318 5.48 1.30 8.66
CA PHE A 318 4.62 1.34 9.85
C PHE A 318 5.42 1.05 11.11
N GLU A 319 6.31 0.07 11.09
CA GLU A 319 7.18 -0.25 12.23
C GLU A 319 8.09 0.92 12.56
N GLU A 320 8.78 1.48 11.57
CA GLU A 320 9.66 2.63 11.72
C GLU A 320 8.89 3.88 12.17
N ALA A 321 7.77 4.22 11.52
CA ALA A 321 7.00 5.40 11.90
C ALA A 321 6.36 5.29 13.30
N LYS A 322 5.98 4.08 13.75
CA LYS A 322 5.52 3.87 15.14
C LYS A 322 6.67 4.01 16.13
N GLY A 323 7.79 3.33 15.87
CA GLY A 323 8.93 3.31 16.78
C GLY A 323 9.69 4.64 16.87
N GLU A 324 9.87 5.32 15.75
CA GLU A 324 10.77 6.48 15.67
C GLU A 324 10.00 7.81 15.72
N THR A 325 8.85 7.88 15.03
CA THR A 325 8.09 9.13 14.86
C THR A 325 6.73 9.10 15.54
N GLY A 326 6.47 8.07 16.34
CA GLY A 326 5.28 7.92 17.18
C GLY A 326 3.95 7.99 16.43
N LEU A 327 3.86 7.33 15.28
CA LEU A 327 2.65 7.25 14.46
C LEU A 327 1.43 6.79 15.28
N ASP A 328 1.62 5.96 16.31
CA ASP A 328 0.59 5.44 17.21
C ASP A 328 0.64 5.98 18.65
N HIS A 329 1.55 6.92 18.94
CA HIS A 329 1.75 7.48 20.29
C HIS A 329 0.71 8.53 20.71
N TYR A 330 -0.14 8.98 19.78
CA TYR A 330 -1.12 10.04 20.01
C TYR A 330 -2.30 9.64 20.90
N GLU A 331 -2.88 10.66 21.53
CA GLU A 331 -4.06 10.56 22.40
C GLU A 331 -5.21 11.45 21.92
N VAL A 332 -5.12 11.97 20.68
CA VAL A 332 -6.14 12.82 20.08
C VAL A 332 -7.44 12.06 19.83
N ARG A 333 -8.57 12.77 19.94
CA ARG A 333 -9.91 12.21 19.73
C ARG A 333 -10.64 12.76 18.51
N TYR A 334 -10.35 13.99 18.12
CA TYR A 334 -11.03 14.65 17.02
C TYR A 334 -10.50 14.21 15.67
N PHE A 335 -11.39 14.18 14.68
CA PHE A 335 -11.09 13.78 13.30
C PHE A 335 -9.91 14.57 12.73
N HIS A 336 -9.97 15.91 12.74
CA HIS A 336 -8.90 16.74 12.20
C HIS A 336 -7.58 16.58 12.97
N SER A 337 -7.64 16.38 14.29
CA SER A 337 -6.44 16.16 15.11
C SER A 337 -5.74 14.85 14.76
N TRP A 338 -6.48 13.80 14.39
CA TRP A 338 -5.89 12.56 13.89
C TRP A 338 -5.10 12.81 12.60
N TYR A 339 -5.70 13.47 11.60
CA TYR A 339 -5.03 13.79 10.35
C TYR A 339 -3.76 14.62 10.58
N ARG A 340 -3.83 15.61 11.48
CA ARG A 340 -2.69 16.47 11.82
C ARG A 340 -1.53 15.69 12.44
N HIS A 341 -1.80 14.84 13.45
CA HIS A 341 -0.75 14.02 14.06
C HIS A 341 -0.13 13.06 13.06
N ILE A 342 -0.98 12.31 12.34
CA ILE A 342 -0.52 11.30 11.39
C ILE A 342 0.32 11.93 10.28
N THR A 343 -0.11 13.08 9.73
CA THR A 343 0.65 13.80 8.70
C THR A 343 2.02 14.24 9.22
N LEU A 344 2.09 14.82 10.42
CA LEU A 344 3.37 15.25 10.99
C LEU A 344 4.31 14.06 11.27
N SER A 345 3.78 12.94 11.74
CA SER A 345 4.56 11.71 11.94
C SER A 345 5.08 11.17 10.60
N MET A 346 4.26 11.15 9.55
CA MET A 346 4.68 10.76 8.20
C MET A 346 5.76 11.69 7.63
N MET A 347 5.64 13.01 7.83
CA MET A 347 6.67 13.97 7.42
C MET A 347 7.99 13.72 8.16
N ALA A 348 7.95 13.44 9.46
CA ALA A 348 9.14 13.11 10.24
C ALA A 348 9.79 11.82 9.73
N HIS A 349 8.98 10.82 9.41
CA HIS A 349 9.45 9.54 8.88
C HIS A 349 10.12 9.71 7.51
N ALA A 350 9.50 10.48 6.60
CA ALA A 350 10.08 10.80 5.29
C ALA A 350 11.41 11.56 5.43
N TRP A 351 11.49 12.53 6.34
CA TRP A 351 12.73 13.25 6.59
C TRP A 351 13.86 12.33 7.10
N LEU A 352 13.56 11.42 8.02
CA LEU A 352 14.52 10.42 8.51
C LEU A 352 14.95 9.46 7.39
N THR A 353 14.01 9.01 6.56
CA THR A 353 14.27 8.14 5.40
C THR A 353 15.28 8.79 4.44
N VAL A 354 15.01 10.03 4.03
CA VAL A 354 15.89 10.76 3.11
C VAL A 354 17.24 11.05 3.73
N THR A 355 17.26 11.45 5.01
CA THR A 355 18.52 11.72 5.73
C THR A 355 19.41 10.47 5.80
N ARG A 356 18.83 9.29 6.06
CA ARG A 356 19.55 8.00 6.06
C ARG A 356 20.08 7.65 4.67
N ALA A 357 19.27 7.82 3.63
CA ALA A 357 19.69 7.56 2.26
C ALA A 357 20.88 8.44 1.85
N GLN A 358 20.80 9.75 2.11
CA GLN A 358 21.88 10.70 1.82
C GLN A 358 23.15 10.41 2.62
N ALA A 359 23.03 9.99 3.89
CA ALA A 359 24.19 9.60 4.70
C ALA A 359 24.88 8.36 4.13
N HIS A 360 24.12 7.34 3.73
CA HIS A 360 24.64 6.12 3.14
C HIS A 360 25.37 6.39 1.81
N GLU A 361 24.80 7.24 0.93
CA GLU A 361 25.45 7.64 -0.32
C GLU A 361 26.80 8.35 -0.08
N ARG A 362 26.86 9.23 0.93
CA ARG A 362 28.11 9.91 1.30
C ARG A 362 29.17 8.92 1.79
N GLU A 363 28.78 7.93 2.60
CA GLU A 363 29.69 6.88 3.07
C GLU A 363 30.22 6.03 1.90
N LEU A 364 29.36 5.61 0.98
CA LEU A 364 29.75 4.88 -0.22
C LEU A 364 30.71 5.69 -1.11
N ALA A 365 30.44 6.98 -1.30
CA ALA A 365 31.31 7.87 -2.06
C ALA A 365 32.69 8.03 -1.40
N LEU A 366 32.73 8.17 -0.07
CA LEU A 366 33.98 8.22 0.71
C LEU A 366 34.76 6.91 0.61
N ALA A 367 34.10 5.76 0.72
CA ALA A 367 34.74 4.44 0.59
C ALA A 367 35.31 4.21 -0.81
N HIS A 368 34.59 4.64 -1.86
CA HIS A 368 35.06 4.55 -3.24
C HIS A 368 36.29 5.46 -3.49
N LYS A 369 36.31 6.65 -2.90
CA LYS A 369 37.47 7.56 -2.96
C LYS A 369 38.71 6.96 -2.28
N HIS A 370 38.54 6.35 -1.11
CA HIS A 370 39.64 5.67 -0.38
C HIS A 370 40.20 4.46 -1.16
N LYS A 371 39.36 3.68 -1.84
CA LYS A 371 39.82 2.57 -2.69
C LYS A 371 40.65 3.03 -3.89
N LYS A 372 40.36 4.21 -4.45
CA LYS A 372 41.13 4.79 -5.57
C LYS A 372 42.47 5.39 -5.17
N THR A 373 42.67 5.74 -3.89
CA THR A 373 43.91 6.36 -3.39
C THR A 373 44.91 5.37 -2.78
N MET A 374 44.58 4.08 -2.70
CA MET A 374 45.53 3.05 -2.26
C MET A 374 46.49 2.68 -3.42
N PRO A 375 47.83 2.79 -3.24
CA PRO A 375 48.77 2.36 -4.27
C PRO A 375 48.66 0.85 -4.47
N THR A 376 48.61 0.41 -5.73
CA THR A 376 48.68 -1.01 -6.10
C THR A 376 50.10 -1.50 -5.81
N THR A 377 50.33 -2.05 -4.63
CA THR A 377 51.60 -2.71 -4.31
C THR A 377 51.72 -3.96 -5.18
N THR A 378 52.38 -3.83 -6.31
CA THR A 378 52.85 -4.95 -7.13
C THR A 378 54.02 -5.58 -6.41
N LEU A 379 53.76 -6.70 -5.72
CA LEU A 379 54.80 -7.58 -5.20
C LEU A 379 55.28 -8.47 -6.36
N HIS A 380 56.45 -8.14 -6.91
CA HIS A 380 57.25 -9.07 -7.71
C HIS A 380 58.35 -9.69 -6.83
N PRO A 381 58.51 -11.01 -6.89
CA PRO A 381 59.82 -11.64 -6.95
C PRO A 381 60.19 -11.99 -8.40
#